data_AF-A0A0B7C3R5-F1
#
_entry.id   AF-A0A0B7C3R5-F1
#
_cell.length_a   1.000
_cell.length_b   1.000
_cell.length_c   1.000
_cell.angle_alpha   90.00
_cell.angle_beta   90.00
_cell.angle_gamma   90.00
#
_symmetry.space_group_name_H-M   'P 1'
#
loop_
_entity.id
_entity.type
_entity.pdbx_description
1 polymer ?
#
loop_
_entity_poly.entity_id
_entity_poly.type
_entity_poly.pdbx_seq_one_letter_code
_entity_poly.pdbx_strand_id
1 'polypeptide(L)' 'WMDKGTRKKAELKVDAIIDKISYPSNILNDTFLDEYYDKMMVTPRDWFSNLLAWRRFLLSNMVTDLNA' A
#
# COMPACT_ATOMS: atom_id res chain seq x y z
N TRP A 1 -18.21 -8.87 -32.10
CA TRP A 1 -18.96 -9.08 -30.85
C TRP A 1 -18.90 -7.85 -29.93
N MET A 2 -17.83 -7.04 -29.95
CA MET A 2 -17.83 -5.71 -29.31
C MET A 2 -18.11 -4.58 -30.30
N ASP A 3 -18.93 -3.60 -29.88
CA ASP A 3 -19.17 -2.35 -30.61
C ASP A 3 -17.96 -1.41 -30.53
N LYS A 4 -17.96 -0.39 -31.39
CA LYS A 4 -16.85 0.55 -31.53
C LYS A 4 -16.60 1.38 -30.26
N GLY A 5 -17.66 1.75 -29.54
CA GLY A 5 -17.54 2.54 -28.31
C GLY A 5 -16.89 1.73 -27.18
N THR A 6 -17.33 0.48 -27.01
CA THR A 6 -16.73 -0.41 -26.01
C THR A 6 -15.29 -0.76 -26.36
N ARG A 7 -14.95 -0.95 -27.65
CA ARG A 7 -13.56 -1.17 -28.08
C ARG A 7 -12.65 0.00 -27.73
N LYS A 8 -13.07 1.23 -28.01
CA LYS A 8 -12.28 2.44 -27.69
C LYS A 8 -12.02 2.57 -26.19
N LYS A 9 -12.99 2.24 -25.34
CA LYS A 9 -12.81 2.22 -23.88
C LYS A 9 -11.85 1.12 -23.43
N ALA A 10 -11.86 -0.03 -24.10
CA ALA A 10 -10.92 -1.11 -23.82
C ALA A 10 -9.49 -0.71 -24.19
N GLU A 11 -9.28 -0.05 -25.32
CA GLU A 11 -7.98 0.51 -25.73
C GLU A 11 -7.46 1.51 -24.68
N LEU A 12 -8.30 2.48 -24.27
CA LEU A 12 -7.93 3.44 -23.22
C LEU A 12 -7.57 2.78 -21.88
N LYS A 13 -8.24 1.67 -21.53
CA LYS A 13 -7.92 0.92 -20.31
C LYS A 13 -6.57 0.21 -20.44
N VAL A 14 -6.25 -0.33 -21.61
CA VAL A 14 -4.96 -0.98 -21.87
C VAL A 14 -3.83 0.03 -21.83
N ASP A 15 -4.01 1.18 -22.47
CA ASP A 15 -3.02 2.28 -22.47
C ASP A 15 -2.76 2.83 -21.06
N ALA A 16 -3.75 2.74 -20.17
CA ALA A 16 -3.65 3.18 -18.78
C ALA A 16 -3.08 2.12 -17.82
N ILE A 17 -2.67 0.94 -18.30
CA ILE A 17 -2.04 -0.08 -17.46
C ILE A 17 -0.69 0.45 -16.98
N ILE A 18 -0.49 0.43 -15.66
CA ILE A 18 0.78 0.76 -15.03
C ILE A 18 1.46 -0.54 -14.63
N ASP A 19 2.60 -0.84 -15.24
CA ASP A 19 3.39 -2.02 -14.91
C ASP A 19 4.13 -1.82 -13.58
N LYS A 20 3.85 -2.70 -12.62
CA LYS A 20 4.56 -2.78 -11.33
C LYS A 20 5.38 -4.06 -11.28
N ILE A 21 6.67 -3.96 -11.59
CA ILE A 21 7.58 -5.11 -11.68
C ILE A 21 8.38 -5.23 -10.38
N SER A 22 8.46 -6.44 -9.84
CA SER A 22 9.19 -6.75 -8.60
C SER A 22 8.62 -6.05 -7.37
N TYR A 23 9.23 -4.98 -6.88
CA TYR A 23 8.86 -4.27 -5.65
C TYR A 23 8.78 -2.75 -5.87
N PRO A 24 7.99 -2.02 -5.06
CA PRO A 24 7.92 -0.57 -5.15
C PRO A 24 9.28 0.06 -4.79
N SER A 25 9.79 0.95 -5.63
CA SER A 25 11.10 1.59 -5.43
C SER A 25 11.21 2.36 -4.11
N ASN A 26 10.09 2.85 -3.56
CA ASN A 26 10.04 3.59 -2.30
C ASN A 26 10.58 2.79 -1.09
N ILE A 27 10.54 1.46 -1.11
CA ILE A 27 11.09 0.65 0.00
C ILE A 27 12.62 0.63 0.01
N LEU A 28 13.27 1.13 -1.04
CA LEU A 28 14.73 1.31 -1.06
C LEU A 28 15.15 2.63 -0.40
N ASN A 29 14.21 3.48 -0.01
CA ASN A 29 14.48 4.72 0.70
C ASN A 29 14.33 4.48 2.20
N ASP A 30 15.46 4.42 2.91
CA ASP A 30 15.51 4.19 4.35
C ASP A 30 14.69 5.24 5.11
N THR A 31 14.78 6.53 4.73
CA THR A 31 14.02 7.61 5.36
C THR A 31 12.52 7.41 5.21
N PHE A 32 12.06 6.93 4.05
CA PHE A 32 10.64 6.63 3.84
C PHE A 32 10.17 5.50 4.75
N LEU A 33 10.97 4.44 4.89
CA LEU A 33 10.63 3.31 5.76
C LEU A 33 10.63 3.72 7.24
N ASP A 34 11.63 4.47 7.67
CA ASP A 34 11.74 4.96 9.06
C ASP A 34 10.53 5.84 9.42
N GLU A 35 10.16 6.79 8.56
CA GLU A 35 8.97 7.63 8.75
C GLU A 35 7.68 6.81 8.77
N TYR A 36 7.55 5.83 7.87
CA TYR A 36 6.35 5.00 7.79
C TYR A 36 6.15 4.13 9.05
N TYR A 37 7.23 3.61 9.64
CA TYR A 37 7.19 2.74 10.81
C TYR A 37 7.45 3.43 12.15
N ASP A 38 7.63 4.77 12.18
CA ASP A 38 7.94 5.56 13.38
C ASP A 38 7.01 5.27 14.58
N LYS A 39 5.72 5.07 14.30
CA LYS A 39 4.69 4.79 15.34
C LYS A 39 4.64 3.32 15.79
N MET A 40 5.44 2.44 15.20
CA MET A 40 5.44 1.00 15.49
C MET A 40 6.64 0.64 16.37
N MET A 41 6.40 0.45 17.66
CA MET A 41 7.40 -0.10 18.58
C MET A 41 7.27 -1.61 18.72
N VAL A 42 8.41 -2.32 18.67
CA VAL A 42 8.49 -3.78 18.84
C VAL A 42 9.36 -4.10 20.04
N THR A 43 8.79 -4.80 21.02
CA THR A 43 9.49 -5.22 22.24
C THR A 43 9.94 -6.68 22.14
N PRO A 44 11.24 -6.98 22.32
CA PRO A 44 11.73 -8.36 22.30
C PRO A 44 11.01 -9.24 23.35
N ARG A 45 10.69 -10.48 22.98
CA ARG A 45 10.02 -11.49 23.84
C ARG A 45 8.57 -11.15 24.25
N ASP A 46 7.99 -10.07 23.74
CA ASP A 46 6.58 -9.73 23.97
C ASP A 46 5.75 -9.84 22.69
N TRP A 47 5.53 -11.08 22.25
CA TRP A 47 4.85 -11.35 20.99
C TRP A 47 3.40 -10.82 20.96
N PHE A 48 2.65 -10.97 22.05
CA PHE A 48 1.24 -10.59 22.07
C PHE A 48 1.06 -9.07 22.02
N SER A 49 1.85 -8.31 22.77
CA SER A 49 1.80 -6.84 22.69
C SER A 49 2.24 -6.34 21.32
N ASN A 50 3.27 -6.94 20.72
CA ASN A 50 3.71 -6.59 19.36
C ASN A 50 2.60 -6.86 18.32
N LEU A 51 1.86 -7.96 18.46
CA LEU A 51 0.71 -8.25 17.61
C LEU A 51 -0.38 -7.18 17.77
N LEU A 52 -0.70 -6.76 18.98
CA LEU A 52 -1.68 -5.69 19.22
C LEU A 52 -1.19 -4.34 18.67
N ALA A 53 0.09 -4.02 18.82
CA ALA A 53 0.70 -2.82 18.26
C ALA A 53 0.60 -2.81 16.73
N TRP A 54 0.93 -3.93 16.08
CA TRP A 54 0.76 -4.11 14.63
C TRP A 54 -0.69 -3.92 14.17
N ARG A 55 -1.66 -4.51 14.89
CA ARG A 55 -3.10 -4.37 14.56
C ARG A 55 -3.55 -2.92 14.66
N ARG A 56 -3.11 -2.18 15.69
CA ARG A 56 -3.42 -0.75 15.87
C ARG A 56 -2.80 0.11 14.77
N PHE A 57 -1.55 -0.18 14.40
CA PHE A 57 -0.86 0.49 13.31
C PHE A 57 -1.63 0.36 11.98
N LEU A 58 -2.00 -0.87 11.60
CA LEU A 58 -2.79 -1.12 10.40
C LEU A 58 -4.12 -0.37 10.40
N LEU A 59 -4.85 -0.40 11.52
CA LEU A 59 -6.11 0.31 11.64
C LEU A 59 -5.93 1.83 11.50
N SER A 60 -4.90 2.39 12.11
CA SER A 60 -4.59 3.83 11.99
C SER A 60 -4.34 4.21 10.54
N ASN A 61 -3.55 3.44 9.80
CA ASN A 61 -3.25 3.74 8.39
C ASN A 61 -4.51 3.64 7.52
N MET A 62 -5.34 2.61 7.72
CA MET A 62 -6.62 2.48 7.02
C MET A 62 -7.54 3.68 7.29
N VAL A 63 -7.60 4.16 8.54
CA VAL A 63 -8.38 5.36 8.89
C VAL A 63 -7.79 6.62 8.25
N THR A 64 -6.46 6.74 8.18
CA THR A 64 -5.81 7.85 7.48
C THR A 64 -6.14 7.83 5.99
N ASP A 65 -6.03 6.69 5.33
CA ASP A 65 -6.33 6.54 3.90
C ASP A 65 -7.81 6.82 3.56
N LEU A 66 -8.73 6.52 4.49
CA LEU A 66 -10.15 6.83 4.34
C LEU A 66 -10.46 8.33 4.45
N ASN A 67 -9.61 9.09 5.16
CA ASN A 67 -9.80 10.52 5.40
C ASN A 67 -8.96 11.40 4.47
N ALA A 68 -8.11 10.80 3.63
CA ALA A 68 -7.26 11.47 2.64
C ALA A 68 -7.99 11.63 1.29
#